data_AF-A0A1V1RGH0-F1
#
_entry.id   AF-A0A1V1RGH0-F1
#
_cell.length_a   1.000
_cell.length_b   1.000
_cell.length_c   1.000
_cell.angle_alpha   90.00
_cell.angle_beta   90.00
_cell.angle_gamma   90.00
#
_symmetry.space_group_name_H-M   'P 1'
#
loop_
_entity.id
_entity.type
_entity.pdbx_description
1 polymer ?
#
loop_
_entity_poly.entity_id
_entity_poly.type
_entity_poly.pdbx_seq_one_letter_code
_entity_poly.pdbx_strand_id
1 'polypeptide(L)'
;MAEASVRLDRYLADRERRSKRRKIVLLVLLVLLLALLTYSALYYQTNRRLPIPFVTGGTEAVQPPEFLYAIAGPEGKDALAKPIGVYVTKDDRVYVTDLKSDVVRVYRVDGSYLFSFGALASDEATHLAQPGRVAESPSGEIWVTDRMLRGIFVFDKDGTFKRRFVPKSDAAKTWAPISVTFGPDGKVYVCDVGQTRGHRVLVFEQDGTEVLRFGNTVQANRMQESPGSFYFPNSIAIGPNGEVFVADGNNRRVQVFDTQGRFLRILPTSGTPRGMVIDSQQRLLVVDPLAHAVDAYDLQGARLVSFGGPGVGPGQFQYPNDIALDKRGRMFITDRENHQVQVWGWPSTVVPPVTPPEKPVQWGLCLSPLLLLLLPLAFRKRKVVVTEDFLEAVAALGRMDALQQKRLRLIVPKAEYERLADVVLGGVRLGDLLAGEPHSESDVADLIEKIGIDRDTAILLSLIQRTGRLGTQETDLARVARALDAQVFDAEAFVNEHDRRAKR
;
A
#
# COMPACT_ATOMS: atom_id res chain seq x y z
N MET A 1 41.32 27.98 40.24
CA MET A 1 41.65 26.62 39.74
C MET A 1 41.13 25.49 40.63
N ALA A 2 41.56 25.36 41.90
CA ALA A 2 41.10 24.27 42.77
C ALA A 2 39.57 24.29 43.04
N GLU A 3 38.99 25.45 43.27
CA GLU A 3 37.55 25.60 43.54
C GLU A 3 36.67 25.34 42.31
N ALA A 4 37.12 25.77 41.13
CA ALA A 4 36.46 25.49 39.85
C ALA A 4 36.48 23.99 39.51
N SER A 5 37.56 23.28 39.83
CA SER A 5 37.66 21.83 39.67
C SER A 5 36.62 21.08 40.52
N VAL A 6 36.47 21.46 41.79
CA VAL A 6 35.50 20.83 42.70
C VAL A 6 34.05 21.11 42.27
N ARG A 7 33.78 22.29 41.68
CA ARG A 7 32.47 22.64 41.10
C ARG A 7 32.18 21.85 39.83
N LEU A 8 33.18 21.66 38.97
CA LEU A 8 33.09 20.84 37.76
C LEU A 8 32.76 19.37 38.10
N ASP A 9 33.42 18.78 39.09
CA ASP A 9 33.15 17.40 39.51
C ASP A 9 31.72 17.21 40.02
N ARG A 10 31.20 18.18 40.78
CA ARG A 10 29.80 18.19 41.23
C ARG A 10 28.81 18.30 40.06
N TYR A 11 29.10 19.16 39.08
CA TYR A 11 28.27 19.30 37.88
C TYR A 11 28.19 18.00 37.07
N LEU A 12 29.32 17.29 36.91
CA LEU A 12 29.39 16.02 36.19
C LEU A 12 28.57 14.93 36.89
N ALA A 13 28.64 14.84 38.23
CA ALA A 13 27.85 13.88 39.00
C ALA A 13 26.33 14.11 38.88
N ASP A 14 25.89 15.37 38.87
CA ASP A 14 24.48 15.72 38.69
C ASP A 14 23.97 15.45 37.28
N ARG A 15 24.81 15.68 36.26
CA ARG A 15 24.50 15.34 34.86
C ARG A 15 24.31 13.84 34.68
N GLU A 16 25.15 13.02 35.31
CA GLU A 16 25.03 11.56 35.28
C GLU A 16 23.72 11.09 35.93
N ARG A 17 23.33 11.66 37.07
CA ARG A 17 22.07 11.36 37.75
C ARG A 17 20.84 11.72 36.90
N ARG A 18 20.85 12.89 36.24
CA ARG A 18 19.76 13.29 35.33
C ARG A 18 19.66 12.38 34.11
N SER A 19 20.80 11.96 33.54
CA SER A 19 20.86 10.97 32.46
C SER A 19 20.23 9.64 32.86
N LYS A 20 20.55 9.12 34.06
CA LYS A 20 19.94 7.90 34.62
C LYS A 20 18.43 8.02 34.80
N ARG A 21 17.93 9.14 35.36
CA ARG A 21 16.48 9.39 35.50
C ARG A 21 15.76 9.43 34.14
N ARG A 22 16.36 10.09 33.14
CA ARG A 22 15.78 10.18 31.79
C ARG A 22 15.66 8.80 31.12
N LYS A 23 16.68 7.94 31.30
CA LYS A 23 16.65 6.55 30.84
C LYS A 23 15.54 5.73 31.51
N ILE A 24 15.30 5.91 32.81
CA ILE A 24 14.21 5.24 33.54
C ILE A 24 12.84 5.67 33.01
N VAL A 25 12.61 6.97 32.82
CA VAL A 25 11.33 7.47 32.28
C VAL A 25 11.06 6.92 30.88
N LEU A 26 12.08 6.90 30.01
CA LEU A 26 11.96 6.32 28.67
C LEU A 26 11.67 4.81 28.72
N LEU A 27 12.25 4.07 29.67
CA LEU A 27 11.95 2.65 29.88
C LEU A 27 10.49 2.44 30.26
N VAL A 28 9.95 3.25 31.18
CA VAL A 28 8.54 3.16 31.60
C VAL A 28 7.59 3.46 30.44
N LEU A 29 7.86 4.50 29.65
CA LEU A 29 7.07 4.82 28.45
C LEU A 29 7.13 3.70 27.42
N LEU A 30 8.29 3.07 27.23
CA LEU A 30 8.46 1.92 26.34
C LEU A 30 7.62 0.72 26.81
N VAL A 31 7.62 0.42 28.11
CA VAL A 31 6.81 -0.66 28.69
C VAL A 31 5.31 -0.39 28.51
N LEU A 32 4.85 0.83 28.76
CA LEU A 32 3.45 1.22 28.55
C LEU A 32 3.03 1.11 27.07
N LEU A 33 3.90 1.53 26.14
CA LEU A 33 3.66 1.39 24.71
C LEU A 33 3.57 -0.10 24.31
N LEU A 34 4.49 -0.94 24.80
CA LEU A 34 4.46 -2.39 24.58
C LEU A 34 3.19 -3.03 25.14
N ALA A 35 2.73 -2.62 26.31
CA ALA A 35 1.48 -3.09 26.89
C ALA A 35 0.26 -2.68 26.05
N LEU A 36 0.21 -1.42 25.57
CA LEU A 36 -0.86 -0.94 24.70
C LEU A 36 -0.87 -1.66 23.34
N LEU A 37 0.30 -1.90 22.75
CA LEU A 37 0.45 -2.67 21.52
C LEU A 37 0.03 -4.12 21.71
N THR A 38 0.41 -4.74 22.83
CA THR A 38 0.03 -6.12 23.17
C THR A 38 -1.47 -6.22 23.42
N TYR A 39 -2.08 -5.28 24.16
CA TYR A 39 -3.52 -5.20 24.34
C TYR A 39 -4.24 -5.01 23.01
N SER A 40 -3.76 -4.11 22.16
CA SER A 40 -4.32 -3.88 20.83
C SER A 40 -4.20 -5.13 19.95
N ALA A 41 -3.09 -5.87 20.04
CA ALA A 41 -2.89 -7.13 19.34
C ALA A 41 -3.81 -8.24 19.86
N LEU A 42 -4.01 -8.35 21.17
CA LEU A 42 -4.93 -9.31 21.79
C LEU A 42 -6.40 -8.97 21.45
N TYR A 43 -6.79 -7.71 21.59
CA TYR A 43 -8.11 -7.20 21.19
C TYR A 43 -8.37 -7.43 19.71
N TYR A 44 -7.36 -7.19 18.86
CA TYR A 44 -7.40 -7.52 17.45
C TYR A 44 -7.58 -9.02 17.24
N GLN A 45 -6.83 -9.88 17.93
CA GLN A 45 -6.91 -11.34 17.80
C GLN A 45 -8.26 -11.89 18.26
N THR A 46 -8.85 -11.37 19.33
CA THR A 46 -10.15 -11.86 19.83
C THR A 46 -11.33 -11.39 18.99
N ASN A 47 -11.22 -10.22 18.34
CA ASN A 47 -12.37 -9.56 17.71
C ASN A 47 -12.30 -9.49 16.18
N ARG A 48 -11.25 -10.02 15.54
CA ARG A 48 -11.16 -9.98 14.08
C ARG A 48 -11.37 -11.35 13.47
N ARG A 49 -12.52 -11.43 12.80
CA ARG A 49 -12.83 -12.29 11.66
C ARG A 49 -13.46 -13.62 12.05
N LEU A 50 -14.49 -13.98 11.30
CA LEU A 50 -14.80 -15.38 11.03
C LEU A 50 -13.47 -16.07 10.69
N PRO A 51 -13.02 -17.09 11.44
CA PRO A 51 -11.90 -17.90 11.02
C PRO A 51 -12.20 -18.38 9.61
N ILE A 52 -11.23 -18.27 8.70
CA ILE A 52 -11.36 -18.87 7.38
C ILE A 52 -11.69 -20.35 7.63
N PRO A 53 -12.88 -20.83 7.25
CA PRO A 53 -13.22 -22.22 7.47
C PRO A 53 -12.19 -23.07 6.72
N PHE A 54 -11.67 -24.10 7.37
CA PHE A 54 -10.95 -25.14 6.65
C PHE A 54 -11.95 -25.82 5.72
N VAL A 55 -11.93 -25.44 4.45
CA VAL A 55 -12.71 -26.16 3.45
C VAL A 55 -11.98 -27.48 3.18
N THR A 56 -12.61 -28.60 3.55
CA THR A 56 -12.08 -29.92 3.26
C THR A 56 -11.93 -30.07 1.75
N GLY A 57 -10.73 -30.42 1.30
CA GLY A 57 -10.49 -30.73 -0.11
C GLY A 57 -11.30 -31.95 -0.52
N GLY A 58 -11.86 -31.91 -1.73
CA GLY A 58 -12.50 -33.07 -2.34
C GLY A 58 -11.52 -34.25 -2.44
N THR A 59 -12.05 -35.48 -2.44
CA THR A 59 -11.26 -36.73 -2.47
C THR A 59 -10.57 -36.98 -3.82
N GLU A 60 -10.94 -36.25 -4.87
CA GLU A 60 -10.33 -36.35 -6.20
C GLU A 60 -9.45 -35.13 -6.49
N ALA A 61 -8.19 -35.38 -6.83
CA ALA A 61 -7.23 -34.34 -7.17
C ALA A 61 -7.56 -33.74 -8.55
N VAL A 62 -8.34 -32.65 -8.57
CA VAL A 62 -8.57 -31.86 -9.78
C VAL A 62 -7.31 -31.05 -10.08
N GLN A 63 -6.73 -31.23 -11.27
CA GLN A 63 -5.56 -30.42 -11.66
C GLN A 63 -5.93 -28.94 -11.76
N PRO A 64 -5.07 -28.04 -11.25
CA PRO A 64 -5.34 -26.61 -11.30
C PRO A 64 -5.35 -26.11 -12.74
N PRO A 65 -6.15 -25.07 -13.03
CA PRO A 65 -6.02 -24.31 -14.27
C PRO A 65 -4.61 -23.77 -14.49
N GLU A 66 -4.24 -23.65 -15.75
CA GLU A 66 -2.97 -23.06 -16.18
C GLU A 66 -3.19 -21.64 -16.70
N PHE A 67 -2.23 -20.77 -16.40
CA PHE A 67 -2.18 -19.43 -16.98
C PHE A 67 -1.86 -19.55 -18.47
N LEU A 68 -2.66 -18.88 -19.31
CA LEU A 68 -2.46 -18.88 -20.76
C LEU A 68 -1.78 -17.59 -21.23
N TYR A 69 -2.37 -16.44 -20.91
CA TYR A 69 -1.87 -15.10 -21.26
C TYR A 69 -2.62 -14.03 -20.47
N ALA A 70 -2.22 -12.76 -20.63
CA ALA A 70 -2.90 -11.62 -20.04
C ALA A 70 -3.22 -10.55 -21.09
N ILE A 71 -4.32 -9.83 -20.86
CA ILE A 71 -4.80 -8.73 -21.68
C ILE A 71 -4.62 -7.45 -20.86
N ALA A 72 -3.68 -6.59 -21.24
CA ALA A 72 -3.49 -5.26 -20.65
C ALA A 72 -4.05 -4.13 -21.54
N GLY A 73 -4.33 -4.44 -22.81
CA GLY A 73 -4.64 -3.45 -23.84
C GLY A 73 -3.41 -2.72 -24.39
N PRO A 74 -3.61 -1.81 -25.36
CA PRO A 74 -2.53 -1.07 -25.99
C PRO A 74 -1.89 -0.09 -25.00
N GLU A 75 -0.63 0.28 -25.24
CA GLU A 75 0.02 1.31 -24.43
C GLU A 75 -0.70 2.67 -24.54
N GLY A 76 -0.61 3.48 -23.48
CA GLY A 76 -1.19 4.82 -23.43
C GLY A 76 -2.61 4.84 -22.87
N LYS A 77 -3.46 5.72 -23.41
CA LYS A 77 -4.80 6.02 -22.84
C LYS A 77 -5.76 4.82 -22.81
N ASP A 78 -5.55 3.88 -23.71
CA ASP A 78 -6.40 2.71 -23.90
C ASP A 78 -5.89 1.48 -23.12
N ALA A 79 -4.79 1.60 -22.37
CA ALA A 79 -4.33 0.59 -21.43
C ALA A 79 -5.32 0.42 -20.28
N LEU A 80 -5.50 -0.82 -19.80
CA LEU A 80 -6.22 -1.06 -18.55
C LEU A 80 -5.52 -0.36 -17.38
N ALA A 81 -6.34 0.17 -16.48
CA ALA A 81 -5.93 0.96 -15.34
C ALA A 81 -6.53 0.40 -14.05
N LYS A 82 -7.84 0.11 -13.96
CA LYS A 82 -8.40 -0.66 -12.83
C LYS A 82 -9.55 -1.56 -13.30
N PRO A 83 -9.25 -2.69 -13.97
CA PRO A 83 -10.29 -3.63 -14.39
C PRO A 83 -11.04 -4.17 -13.19
N ILE A 84 -12.38 -4.11 -13.22
CA ILE A 84 -13.25 -4.60 -12.15
C ILE A 84 -14.11 -5.75 -12.65
N GLY A 85 -15.03 -5.51 -13.58
CA GLY A 85 -15.94 -6.51 -14.12
C GLY A 85 -15.46 -7.04 -15.46
N VAL A 86 -15.82 -8.28 -15.78
CA VAL A 86 -15.54 -8.88 -17.09
C VAL A 86 -16.71 -9.72 -17.55
N TYR A 87 -17.00 -9.67 -18.85
CA TYR A 87 -17.96 -10.54 -19.51
C TYR A 87 -17.45 -10.97 -20.87
N VAL A 88 -17.67 -12.23 -21.24
CA VAL A 88 -17.29 -12.76 -22.56
C VAL A 88 -18.55 -13.16 -23.31
N THR A 89 -18.75 -12.54 -24.46
CA THR A 89 -19.89 -12.80 -25.34
C THR A 89 -19.65 -14.03 -26.22
N LYS A 90 -20.74 -14.58 -26.78
CA LYS A 90 -20.65 -15.75 -27.69
C LYS A 90 -19.91 -15.45 -29.00
N ASP A 91 -19.88 -14.18 -29.42
CA ASP A 91 -19.15 -13.68 -30.58
C ASP A 91 -17.67 -13.35 -30.28
N ASP A 92 -17.13 -13.92 -29.19
CA ASP A 92 -15.72 -13.84 -28.82
C ASP A 92 -15.23 -12.39 -28.54
N ARG A 93 -16.13 -11.48 -28.12
CA ARG A 93 -15.78 -10.17 -27.53
C ARG A 93 -15.73 -10.26 -26.01
N VAL A 94 -14.72 -9.62 -25.41
CA VAL A 94 -14.47 -9.51 -23.97
C VAL A 94 -14.70 -8.06 -23.56
N TYR A 95 -15.70 -7.82 -22.73
CA TYR A 95 -16.02 -6.50 -22.17
C TYR A 95 -15.43 -6.42 -20.77
N VAL A 96 -14.63 -5.39 -20.51
CA VAL A 96 -13.96 -5.16 -19.23
C VAL A 96 -14.32 -3.77 -18.75
N THR A 97 -14.97 -3.67 -17.59
CA THR A 97 -15.20 -2.36 -16.97
C THR A 97 -13.90 -1.89 -16.31
N ASP A 98 -13.48 -0.67 -16.64
CA ASP A 98 -12.33 -0.04 -16.02
C ASP A 98 -12.75 1.11 -15.12
N LEU A 99 -12.61 0.87 -13.81
CA LEU A 99 -13.04 1.79 -12.77
C LEU A 99 -12.22 3.08 -12.73
N LYS A 100 -10.97 3.08 -13.20
CA LYS A 100 -10.12 4.27 -13.14
C LYS A 100 -10.26 5.16 -14.37
N SER A 101 -10.63 4.54 -15.49
CA SER A 101 -10.84 5.24 -16.76
C SER A 101 -12.31 5.57 -17.05
N ASP A 102 -13.23 5.17 -16.17
CA ASP A 102 -14.67 5.42 -16.28
C ASP A 102 -15.28 4.93 -17.62
N VAL A 103 -14.74 3.84 -18.15
CA VAL A 103 -15.16 3.25 -19.44
C VAL A 103 -15.28 1.74 -19.36
N VAL A 104 -15.94 1.16 -20.36
CA VAL A 104 -15.83 -0.25 -20.71
C VAL A 104 -14.86 -0.39 -21.87
N ARG A 105 -13.84 -1.23 -21.71
CA ARG A 105 -12.92 -1.62 -22.79
C ARG A 105 -13.35 -2.94 -23.40
N VAL A 106 -13.25 -3.03 -24.72
CA VAL A 106 -13.67 -4.20 -25.49
C VAL A 106 -12.46 -4.77 -26.21
N TYR A 107 -12.26 -6.07 -26.02
CA TYR A 107 -11.21 -6.86 -26.65
C TYR A 107 -11.83 -8.04 -27.40
N ARG A 108 -11.06 -8.70 -28.26
CA ARG A 108 -11.35 -10.08 -28.63
C ARG A 108 -10.80 -11.02 -27.58
N VAL A 109 -11.30 -12.25 -27.59
CA VAL A 109 -10.77 -13.29 -26.71
C VAL A 109 -9.27 -13.53 -26.87
N ASP A 110 -8.66 -13.24 -28.02
CA ASP A 110 -7.19 -13.34 -28.23
C ASP A 110 -6.37 -12.21 -27.59
N GLY A 111 -7.03 -11.20 -27.00
CA GLY A 111 -6.40 -10.04 -26.38
C GLY A 111 -6.28 -8.82 -27.28
N SER A 112 -6.64 -8.91 -28.57
CA SER A 112 -6.65 -7.75 -29.47
C SER A 112 -7.69 -6.72 -29.01
N TYR A 113 -7.27 -5.46 -28.88
CA TYR A 113 -8.16 -4.34 -28.55
C TYR A 113 -9.08 -4.02 -29.72
N LEU A 114 -10.34 -3.70 -29.40
CA LEU A 114 -11.35 -3.29 -30.38
C LEU A 114 -11.67 -1.80 -30.24
N PHE A 115 -12.27 -1.42 -29.11
CA PHE A 115 -12.69 -0.05 -28.81
C PHE A 115 -13.00 0.11 -27.32
N SER A 116 -13.31 1.33 -26.89
CA SER A 116 -13.84 1.64 -25.57
C SER A 116 -15.08 2.52 -25.68
N PHE A 117 -15.95 2.45 -24.68
CA PHE A 117 -17.15 3.27 -24.60
C PHE A 117 -17.49 3.61 -23.15
N GLY A 118 -18.32 4.63 -22.99
CA GLY A 118 -18.74 5.13 -21.68
C GLY A 118 -19.55 6.41 -21.74
N ALA A 119 -19.69 7.01 -22.93
CA ALA A 119 -20.60 8.13 -23.13
C ALA A 119 -22.05 7.71 -22.89
N LEU A 120 -22.78 8.57 -22.19
CA LEU A 120 -24.20 8.46 -21.90
C LEU A 120 -24.90 9.65 -22.56
N ALA A 121 -26.02 9.38 -23.23
CA ALA A 121 -26.91 10.42 -23.72
C ALA A 121 -28.12 10.49 -22.76
N SER A 122 -27.89 10.96 -21.54
CA SER A 122 -28.92 11.05 -20.49
C SER A 122 -28.89 12.41 -19.79
N ASP A 123 -30.02 12.82 -19.24
CA ASP A 123 -30.13 14.10 -18.51
C ASP A 123 -29.35 14.12 -17.19
N GLU A 124 -29.05 12.94 -16.62
CA GLU A 124 -28.37 12.81 -15.31
C GLU A 124 -26.85 12.82 -15.41
N ALA A 125 -26.31 12.25 -16.49
CA ALA A 125 -24.88 12.11 -16.71
C ALA A 125 -24.56 11.96 -18.20
N THR A 126 -23.40 12.50 -18.58
CA THR A 126 -22.86 12.41 -19.95
C THR A 126 -21.87 11.27 -20.13
N HIS A 127 -21.37 10.68 -19.03
CA HIS A 127 -20.45 9.54 -19.04
C HIS A 127 -20.70 8.64 -17.82
N LEU A 128 -20.30 7.37 -17.93
CA LEU A 128 -20.09 6.48 -16.78
C LEU A 128 -19.12 7.14 -15.79
N ALA A 129 -19.22 6.78 -14.51
CA ALA A 129 -18.43 7.40 -13.45
C ALA A 129 -17.76 6.40 -12.51
N GLN A 130 -18.38 5.23 -12.29
CA GLN A 130 -17.75 4.10 -11.59
C GLN A 130 -18.35 2.79 -12.11
N PRO A 131 -18.03 2.39 -13.35
CA PRO A 131 -18.57 1.16 -13.93
C PRO A 131 -18.10 -0.06 -13.14
N GLY A 132 -19.05 -0.90 -12.75
CA GLY A 132 -18.89 -2.04 -11.88
C GLY A 132 -18.84 -3.36 -12.66
N ARG A 133 -19.96 -4.09 -12.69
CA ARG A 133 -20.08 -5.38 -13.38
C ARG A 133 -20.76 -5.20 -14.73
N VAL A 134 -20.47 -6.10 -15.66
CA VAL A 134 -21.04 -6.12 -17.01
C VAL A 134 -21.69 -7.47 -17.28
N ALA A 135 -22.83 -7.47 -17.98
CA ALA A 135 -23.54 -8.67 -18.43
C ALA A 135 -24.17 -8.45 -19.81
N GLU A 136 -24.42 -9.53 -20.56
CA GLU A 136 -25.17 -9.49 -21.81
C GLU A 136 -26.60 -10.01 -21.57
N SER A 137 -27.60 -9.27 -22.06
CA SER A 137 -29.00 -9.71 -22.05
C SER A 137 -29.24 -10.79 -23.10
N PRO A 138 -30.36 -11.56 -23.02
CA PRO A 138 -30.74 -12.50 -24.06
C PRO A 138 -30.90 -11.88 -25.46
N SER A 139 -31.20 -10.58 -25.53
CA SER A 139 -31.28 -9.81 -26.78
C SER A 139 -29.92 -9.33 -27.31
N GLY A 140 -28.83 -9.57 -26.57
CA GLY A 140 -27.47 -9.17 -26.95
C GLY A 140 -27.08 -7.76 -26.52
N GLU A 141 -27.86 -7.09 -25.67
CA GLU A 141 -27.53 -5.78 -25.13
C GLU A 141 -26.55 -5.90 -23.97
N ILE A 142 -25.64 -4.94 -23.85
CA ILE A 142 -24.61 -4.92 -22.80
C ILE A 142 -25.09 -4.05 -21.64
N TRP A 143 -25.22 -4.64 -20.46
CA TRP A 143 -25.70 -4.01 -19.24
C TRP A 143 -24.54 -3.79 -18.29
N VAL A 144 -24.34 -2.54 -17.86
CA VAL A 144 -23.23 -2.12 -17.02
C VAL A 144 -23.76 -1.51 -15.74
N THR A 145 -23.42 -2.06 -14.58
CA THR A 145 -23.73 -1.41 -13.31
C THR A 145 -22.80 -0.21 -13.10
N ASP A 146 -23.30 0.87 -12.50
CA ASP A 146 -22.47 2.01 -12.09
C ASP A 146 -22.75 2.36 -10.63
N ARG A 147 -21.70 2.35 -9.82
CA ARG A 147 -21.79 2.57 -8.37
C ARG A 147 -22.03 4.03 -8.01
N MET A 148 -21.45 4.95 -8.77
CA MET A 148 -21.54 6.38 -8.50
C MET A 148 -22.89 6.93 -8.98
N LEU A 149 -23.31 6.53 -10.19
CA LEU A 149 -24.60 6.92 -10.78
C LEU A 149 -25.78 6.09 -10.24
N ARG A 150 -25.50 5.06 -9.44
CA ARG A 150 -26.46 4.18 -8.77
C ARG A 150 -27.51 3.64 -9.74
N GLY A 151 -27.04 3.06 -10.83
CA GLY A 151 -27.89 2.62 -11.93
C GLY A 151 -27.29 1.46 -12.71
N ILE A 152 -28.09 0.96 -13.65
CA ILE A 152 -27.63 0.03 -14.67
C ILE A 152 -27.88 0.69 -16.02
N PHE A 153 -26.84 0.76 -16.85
CA PHE A 153 -26.85 1.42 -18.14
C PHE A 153 -26.74 0.38 -19.24
N VAL A 154 -27.58 0.50 -20.25
CA VAL A 154 -27.74 -0.47 -21.33
C VAL A 154 -27.20 0.10 -22.63
N PHE A 155 -26.35 -0.68 -23.28
CA PHE A 155 -25.66 -0.35 -24.51
C PHE A 155 -25.91 -1.42 -25.57
N ASP A 156 -25.79 -1.06 -26.84
CA ASP A 156 -25.63 -2.05 -27.91
C ASP A 156 -24.21 -2.64 -27.88
N LYS A 157 -23.99 -3.75 -28.61
CA LYS A 157 -22.68 -4.44 -28.67
C LYS A 157 -21.52 -3.57 -29.15
N ASP A 158 -21.81 -2.47 -29.86
CA ASP A 158 -20.80 -1.54 -30.35
C ASP A 158 -20.54 -0.37 -29.38
N GLY A 159 -21.14 -0.40 -28.19
CA GLY A 159 -20.91 0.59 -27.14
C GLY A 159 -21.80 1.83 -27.21
N THR A 160 -22.76 1.86 -28.13
CA THR A 160 -23.76 2.94 -28.22
C THR A 160 -24.73 2.85 -27.06
N PHE A 161 -24.86 3.94 -26.30
CA PHE A 161 -25.81 4.03 -25.20
C PHE A 161 -27.26 3.99 -25.70
N LYS A 162 -28.08 3.15 -25.07
CA LYS A 162 -29.51 3.02 -25.40
C LYS A 162 -30.40 3.64 -24.34
N ARG A 163 -30.22 3.22 -23.08
CA ARG A 163 -31.10 3.60 -21.98
C ARG A 163 -30.48 3.29 -20.63
N ARG A 164 -30.99 3.96 -19.60
CA ARG A 164 -30.86 3.54 -18.21
C ARG A 164 -31.96 2.53 -17.90
N PHE A 165 -31.63 1.43 -17.23
CA PHE A 165 -32.62 0.50 -16.69
C PHE A 165 -33.24 1.10 -15.42
N VAL A 166 -34.57 1.14 -15.37
CA VAL A 166 -35.32 1.78 -14.29
C VAL A 166 -36.24 0.74 -13.64
N PRO A 167 -35.99 0.37 -12.37
CA PRO A 167 -36.92 -0.46 -11.61
C PRO A 167 -38.30 0.20 -11.50
N LYS A 168 -39.37 -0.55 -11.79
CA LYS A 168 -40.78 -0.13 -11.63
C LYS A 168 -41.27 -0.38 -10.21
N SER A 169 -40.43 -0.09 -9.23
CA SER A 169 -40.68 -0.30 -7.80
C SER A 169 -40.03 0.80 -6.96
N ASP A 170 -40.23 0.74 -5.64
CA ASP A 170 -39.56 1.64 -4.69
C ASP A 170 -38.02 1.49 -4.67
N ALA A 171 -37.48 0.40 -5.23
CA ALA A 171 -36.05 0.16 -5.34
C ALA A 171 -35.35 1.28 -6.12
N ALA A 172 -35.98 1.86 -7.14
CA ALA A 172 -35.40 2.91 -7.98
C ALA A 172 -34.87 4.11 -7.17
N LYS A 173 -35.46 4.39 -5.99
CA LYS A 173 -35.06 5.51 -5.12
C LYS A 173 -33.85 5.19 -4.23
N THR A 174 -33.72 3.93 -3.83
CA THR A 174 -32.83 3.54 -2.71
C THR A 174 -31.73 2.58 -3.11
N TRP A 175 -31.83 1.94 -4.28
CA TRP A 175 -30.85 0.95 -4.73
C TRP A 175 -29.50 1.59 -5.08
N ALA A 176 -28.49 0.74 -5.03
CA ALA A 176 -27.13 0.96 -5.48
C ALA A 176 -26.63 -0.42 -5.98
N PRO A 177 -26.95 -0.77 -7.24
CA PRO A 177 -26.64 -2.09 -7.78
C PRO A 177 -25.11 -2.31 -7.81
N ILE A 178 -24.67 -3.53 -7.46
CA ILE A 178 -23.27 -3.96 -7.56
C ILE A 178 -23.08 -4.84 -8.79
N SER A 179 -23.89 -5.89 -8.89
CA SER A 179 -23.84 -6.85 -9.99
C SER A 179 -25.18 -6.98 -10.66
N VAL A 180 -25.14 -7.39 -11.92
CA VAL A 180 -26.31 -7.75 -12.72
C VAL A 180 -25.97 -9.06 -13.44
N THR A 181 -26.92 -9.98 -13.49
CA THR A 181 -26.82 -11.21 -14.28
C THR A 181 -28.20 -11.61 -14.80
N PHE A 182 -28.24 -12.46 -15.82
CA PHE A 182 -29.49 -12.94 -16.41
C PHE A 182 -29.70 -14.42 -16.09
N GLY A 183 -30.90 -14.76 -15.64
CA GLY A 183 -31.35 -16.14 -15.51
C GLY A 183 -31.62 -16.77 -16.88
N PRO A 184 -31.68 -18.10 -16.96
CA PRO A 184 -32.04 -18.80 -18.20
C PRO A 184 -33.48 -18.51 -18.66
N ASP A 185 -34.33 -18.04 -17.75
CA ASP A 185 -35.69 -17.55 -18.01
C ASP A 185 -35.74 -16.10 -18.52
N GLY A 186 -34.57 -15.45 -18.66
CA GLY A 186 -34.44 -14.07 -19.12
C GLY A 186 -34.66 -13.01 -18.04
N LYS A 187 -34.91 -13.40 -16.79
CA LYS A 187 -35.04 -12.45 -15.66
C LYS A 187 -33.70 -11.85 -15.29
N VAL A 188 -33.74 -10.64 -14.76
CA VAL A 188 -32.57 -9.85 -14.36
C VAL A 188 -32.38 -9.99 -12.85
N TYR A 189 -31.27 -10.58 -12.43
CA TYR A 189 -30.88 -10.71 -11.03
C TYR A 189 -29.84 -9.67 -10.68
N VAL A 190 -30.05 -8.94 -9.58
CA VAL A 190 -29.21 -7.81 -9.18
C VAL A 190 -28.81 -7.97 -7.71
N CYS A 191 -27.51 -7.97 -7.42
CA CYS A 191 -27.06 -7.69 -6.05
C CYS A 191 -27.17 -6.18 -5.80
N ASP A 192 -27.92 -5.82 -4.78
CA ASP A 192 -28.10 -4.44 -4.35
C ASP A 192 -27.55 -4.26 -2.94
N VAL A 193 -26.85 -3.16 -2.68
CA VAL A 193 -26.43 -2.76 -1.33
C VAL A 193 -27.17 -1.54 -0.81
N GLY A 194 -27.98 -0.90 -1.65
CA GLY A 194 -28.63 0.36 -1.33
C GLY A 194 -27.65 1.45 -0.86
N GLN A 195 -28.17 2.44 -0.15
CA GLN A 195 -27.36 3.59 0.32
C GLN A 195 -26.64 3.34 1.65
N THR A 196 -27.35 2.79 2.64
CA THR A 196 -26.84 2.66 4.02
C THR A 196 -26.93 1.24 4.55
N ARG A 197 -28.08 0.57 4.42
CA ARG A 197 -28.33 -0.81 4.87
C ARG A 197 -29.36 -1.54 4.00
N GLY A 198 -29.18 -1.50 2.68
CA GLY A 198 -30.09 -2.10 1.70
C GLY A 198 -29.59 -3.40 1.07
N HIS A 199 -28.77 -4.21 1.76
CA HIS A 199 -28.19 -5.42 1.18
C HIS A 199 -29.25 -6.48 0.90
N ARG A 200 -29.47 -6.76 -0.39
CA ARG A 200 -30.53 -7.65 -0.87
C ARG A 200 -30.22 -8.16 -2.27
N VAL A 201 -30.98 -9.15 -2.70
CA VAL A 201 -31.10 -9.52 -4.11
C VAL A 201 -32.44 -9.02 -4.62
N LEU A 202 -32.41 -8.39 -5.80
CA LEU A 202 -33.59 -7.95 -6.54
C LEU A 202 -33.67 -8.73 -7.85
N VAL A 203 -34.87 -9.16 -8.22
CA VAL A 203 -35.13 -9.88 -9.47
C VAL A 203 -36.19 -9.12 -10.24
N PHE A 204 -35.93 -8.86 -11.51
CA PHE A 204 -36.80 -8.10 -12.38
C PHE A 204 -37.08 -8.83 -13.69
N GLU A 205 -38.20 -8.50 -14.32
CA GLU A 205 -38.33 -8.62 -15.77
C GLU A 205 -37.43 -7.57 -16.46
N GLN A 206 -37.06 -7.80 -17.72
CA GLN A 206 -36.16 -6.90 -18.45
C GLN A 206 -36.74 -5.50 -18.68
N ASP A 207 -38.05 -5.34 -18.51
CA ASP A 207 -38.76 -4.06 -18.60
C ASP A 207 -38.73 -3.24 -17.30
N GLY A 208 -38.13 -3.78 -16.23
CA GLY A 208 -38.02 -3.14 -14.92
C GLY A 208 -39.07 -3.59 -13.90
N THR A 209 -40.03 -4.44 -14.27
CA THR A 209 -41.04 -4.95 -13.33
C THR A 209 -40.38 -5.84 -12.27
N GLU A 210 -40.53 -5.50 -10.98
CA GLU A 210 -39.96 -6.30 -9.89
C GLU A 210 -40.76 -7.59 -9.70
N VAL A 211 -40.06 -8.72 -9.78
CA VAL A 211 -40.62 -10.07 -9.62
C VAL A 211 -40.42 -10.57 -8.20
N LEU A 212 -39.22 -10.37 -7.64
CA LEU A 212 -38.83 -10.92 -6.36
C LEU A 212 -37.79 -10.03 -5.67
N ARG A 213 -37.85 -9.99 -4.36
CA ARG A 213 -36.87 -9.34 -3.48
C ARG A 213 -36.64 -10.21 -2.27
N PHE A 214 -35.37 -10.45 -1.93
CA PHE A 214 -35.03 -11.19 -0.71
C PHE A 214 -33.71 -10.74 -0.10
N GLY A 215 -33.61 -10.98 1.21
CA GLY A 215 -32.47 -10.63 2.05
C GLY A 215 -32.50 -9.23 2.64
N ASN A 216 -31.64 -9.05 3.64
CA ASN A 216 -31.51 -7.85 4.46
C ASN A 216 -30.07 -7.71 4.99
N THR A 217 -29.71 -6.52 5.45
CA THR A 217 -28.36 -6.23 5.93
C THR A 217 -28.07 -6.84 7.30
N VAL A 218 -27.24 -7.88 7.36
CA VAL A 218 -26.71 -8.43 8.61
C VAL A 218 -25.26 -8.83 8.45
N GLN A 219 -24.41 -8.31 9.33
CA GLN A 219 -23.03 -8.78 9.49
C GLN A 219 -23.04 -9.98 10.45
N ALA A 220 -22.66 -11.15 9.95
CA ALA A 220 -22.60 -12.38 10.73
C ALA A 220 -21.26 -12.51 11.47
N ASN A 221 -21.29 -13.04 12.69
CA ASN A 221 -20.08 -13.34 13.45
C ASN A 221 -19.69 -14.82 13.33
N ARG A 222 -20.67 -15.71 13.04
CA ARG A 222 -20.45 -17.14 12.80
C ARG A 222 -21.02 -17.56 11.44
N MET A 223 -20.42 -18.59 10.83
CA MET A 223 -20.74 -19.03 9.46
C MET A 223 -22.25 -19.27 9.23
N GLN A 224 -22.91 -19.89 10.20
CA GLN A 224 -24.32 -20.30 10.11
C GLN A 224 -25.31 -19.24 10.62
N GLU A 225 -24.86 -18.06 11.03
CA GLU A 225 -25.76 -17.02 11.53
C GLU A 225 -26.50 -16.30 10.40
N SER A 226 -27.77 -15.95 10.65
CA SER A 226 -28.59 -15.13 9.75
C SER A 226 -28.64 -15.63 8.30
N PRO A 227 -29.09 -16.88 8.06
CA PRO A 227 -29.32 -17.38 6.71
C PRO A 227 -30.34 -16.51 5.98
N GLY A 228 -30.09 -16.23 4.71
CA GLY A 228 -30.88 -15.32 3.89
C GLY A 228 -30.57 -13.83 4.06
N SER A 229 -29.80 -13.44 5.07
CA SER A 229 -29.29 -12.07 5.23
C SER A 229 -27.90 -11.92 4.64
N PHE A 230 -27.53 -10.70 4.23
CA PHE A 230 -26.28 -10.42 3.53
C PHE A 230 -25.47 -9.26 4.15
N TYR A 231 -24.16 -9.33 3.96
CA TYR A 231 -23.22 -8.23 4.17
C TYR A 231 -22.34 -8.07 2.92
N PHE A 232 -22.65 -7.04 2.12
CA PHE A 232 -22.07 -6.80 0.80
C PHE A 232 -22.20 -8.00 -0.16
N PRO A 233 -23.42 -8.29 -0.66
CA PRO A 233 -23.59 -9.23 -1.76
C PRO A 233 -22.88 -8.70 -3.02
N ASN A 234 -21.94 -9.46 -3.58
CA ASN A 234 -21.05 -8.98 -4.66
C ASN A 234 -21.35 -9.56 -6.05
N SER A 235 -21.84 -10.80 -6.13
CA SER A 235 -22.08 -11.51 -7.39
C SER A 235 -23.17 -12.56 -7.24
N ILE A 236 -23.79 -12.91 -8.36
CA ILE A 236 -24.81 -13.96 -8.48
C ILE A 236 -24.37 -14.91 -9.60
N ALA A 237 -24.35 -16.20 -9.31
CA ALA A 237 -24.25 -17.25 -10.32
C ALA A 237 -25.54 -18.08 -10.30
N ILE A 238 -26.10 -18.35 -11.49
CA ILE A 238 -27.29 -19.18 -11.63
C ILE A 238 -26.83 -20.59 -11.98
N GLY A 239 -27.13 -21.53 -11.10
CA GLY A 239 -26.78 -22.93 -11.23
C GLY A 239 -27.85 -23.77 -11.93
N PRO A 240 -27.66 -25.10 -11.94
CA PRO A 240 -28.63 -26.03 -12.50
C PRO A 240 -29.95 -25.94 -11.72
N ASN A 241 -31.06 -26.23 -12.39
CA ASN A 241 -32.42 -26.14 -11.83
C ASN A 241 -32.83 -24.74 -11.30
N GLY A 242 -32.08 -23.69 -11.67
CA GLY A 242 -32.36 -22.32 -11.26
C GLY A 242 -31.93 -21.98 -9.83
N GLU A 243 -31.06 -22.78 -9.21
CA GLU A 243 -30.45 -22.42 -7.93
C GLU A 243 -29.66 -21.11 -8.06
N VAL A 244 -29.83 -20.19 -7.11
CA VAL A 244 -29.22 -18.86 -7.13
C VAL A 244 -28.11 -18.81 -6.08
N PHE A 245 -26.86 -18.75 -6.53
CA PHE A 245 -25.67 -18.67 -5.68
C PHE A 245 -25.28 -17.22 -5.51
N VAL A 246 -25.30 -16.70 -4.29
CA VAL A 246 -25.04 -15.30 -3.96
C VAL A 246 -23.77 -15.19 -3.14
N ALA A 247 -22.80 -14.40 -3.63
CA ALA A 247 -21.56 -14.11 -2.92
C ALA A 247 -21.81 -13.13 -1.78
N ASP A 248 -21.95 -13.64 -0.56
CA ASP A 248 -22.11 -12.85 0.66
C ASP A 248 -20.72 -12.39 1.18
N GLY A 249 -20.10 -11.50 0.41
CA GLY A 249 -18.66 -11.26 0.40
C GLY A 249 -18.06 -10.92 1.76
N ASN A 250 -18.66 -9.99 2.51
CA ASN A 250 -18.11 -9.58 3.80
C ASN A 250 -18.49 -10.53 4.95
N ASN A 251 -19.46 -11.42 4.74
CA ASN A 251 -19.71 -12.56 5.63
C ASN A 251 -18.92 -13.82 5.22
N ARG A 252 -18.10 -13.76 4.16
CA ARG A 252 -17.13 -14.80 3.76
C ARG A 252 -17.78 -16.15 3.49
N ARG A 253 -18.89 -16.11 2.76
CA ARG A 253 -19.67 -17.30 2.41
C ARG A 253 -20.38 -17.08 1.10
N VAL A 254 -20.76 -18.19 0.46
CA VAL A 254 -21.76 -18.18 -0.60
C VAL A 254 -23.06 -18.72 -0.01
N GLN A 255 -24.18 -18.08 -0.31
CA GLN A 255 -25.49 -18.56 0.08
C GLN A 255 -26.26 -19.00 -1.17
N VAL A 256 -26.91 -20.15 -1.10
CA VAL A 256 -27.68 -20.73 -2.20
C VAL A 256 -29.16 -20.61 -1.90
N PHE A 257 -29.92 -20.18 -2.89
CA PHE A 257 -31.37 -19.97 -2.83
C PHE A 257 -32.07 -20.70 -3.97
N ASP A 258 -33.37 -20.93 -3.83
CA ASP A 258 -34.19 -21.34 -4.96
C ASP A 258 -34.68 -20.15 -5.80
N THR A 259 -35.42 -20.44 -6.87
CA THR A 259 -36.00 -19.42 -7.76
C THR A 259 -37.03 -18.51 -7.10
N GLN A 260 -37.51 -18.86 -5.91
CA GLN A 260 -38.44 -18.06 -5.10
C GLN A 260 -37.70 -17.28 -3.99
N GLY A 261 -36.37 -17.30 -3.96
CA GLY A 261 -35.55 -16.60 -2.98
C GLY A 261 -35.57 -17.24 -1.60
N ARG A 262 -36.01 -18.49 -1.48
CA ARG A 262 -35.94 -19.23 -0.22
C ARG A 262 -34.52 -19.76 -0.05
N PHE A 263 -33.96 -19.53 1.14
CA PHE A 263 -32.64 -20.02 1.51
C PHE A 263 -32.59 -21.55 1.48
N LEU A 264 -31.54 -22.11 0.86
CA LEU A 264 -31.31 -23.55 0.78
C LEU A 264 -30.12 -23.98 1.64
N ARG A 265 -28.94 -23.38 1.41
CA ARG A 265 -27.69 -23.77 2.09
C ARG A 265 -26.62 -22.68 2.05
N ILE A 266 -25.62 -22.82 2.92
CA ILE A 266 -24.39 -22.02 2.92
C ILE A 266 -23.25 -22.88 2.39
N LEU A 267 -22.46 -22.32 1.47
CA LEU A 267 -21.17 -22.89 1.07
C LEU A 267 -20.04 -22.10 1.76
N PRO A 268 -19.18 -22.77 2.54
CA PRO A 268 -18.03 -22.11 3.14
C PRO A 268 -17.02 -21.74 2.05
N THR A 269 -16.47 -20.54 2.12
CA THR A 269 -15.41 -20.08 1.22
C THR A 269 -14.11 -19.85 1.97
N SER A 270 -12.97 -19.98 1.27
CA SER A 270 -11.63 -19.75 1.82
C SER A 270 -11.39 -18.30 2.23
N GLY A 271 -12.20 -17.36 1.74
CA GLY A 271 -12.12 -15.97 2.16
C GLY A 271 -13.30 -15.16 1.64
N THR A 272 -13.04 -14.07 0.93
CA THR A 272 -14.08 -13.09 0.58
C THR A 272 -14.56 -13.27 -0.86
N PRO A 273 -15.69 -13.97 -1.09
CA PRO A 273 -16.16 -14.20 -2.45
C PRO A 273 -16.56 -12.87 -3.11
N ARG A 274 -15.96 -12.59 -4.27
CA ARG A 274 -16.40 -11.49 -5.16
C ARG A 274 -17.05 -12.04 -6.42
N GLY A 275 -16.32 -12.07 -7.53
CA GLY A 275 -16.79 -12.62 -8.80
C GLY A 275 -17.00 -14.11 -8.69
N MET A 276 -18.05 -14.60 -9.34
CA MET A 276 -18.39 -16.01 -9.35
C MET A 276 -18.98 -16.41 -10.69
N VAL A 277 -18.68 -17.63 -11.12
CA VAL A 277 -19.29 -18.26 -12.29
C VAL A 277 -19.37 -19.77 -12.08
N ILE A 278 -20.37 -20.41 -12.68
CA ILE A 278 -20.48 -21.87 -12.71
C ILE A 278 -20.10 -22.33 -14.11
N ASP A 279 -19.16 -23.26 -14.20
CA ASP A 279 -18.72 -23.82 -15.47
C ASP A 279 -19.60 -24.99 -15.96
N SER A 280 -19.32 -25.49 -17.17
CA SER A 280 -20.07 -26.60 -17.77
C SER A 280 -19.92 -27.93 -17.03
N GLN A 281 -18.90 -28.07 -16.18
CA GLN A 281 -18.69 -29.23 -15.32
C GLN A 281 -19.35 -29.06 -13.94
N GLN A 282 -20.23 -28.07 -13.79
CA GLN A 282 -20.93 -27.76 -12.55
C GLN A 282 -19.97 -27.42 -11.40
N ARG A 283 -18.86 -26.75 -11.70
CA ARG A 283 -17.94 -26.23 -10.70
C ARG A 283 -18.20 -24.75 -10.49
N LEU A 284 -18.36 -24.34 -9.23
CA LEU A 284 -18.46 -22.95 -8.84
C LEU A 284 -17.06 -22.37 -8.68
N LEU A 285 -16.69 -21.47 -9.58
CA LEU A 285 -15.45 -20.70 -9.51
C LEU A 285 -15.69 -19.41 -8.75
N VAL A 286 -14.87 -19.14 -7.75
CA VAL A 286 -15.01 -18.00 -6.84
C VAL A 286 -13.70 -17.25 -6.76
N VAL A 287 -13.73 -15.97 -7.12
CA VAL A 287 -12.60 -15.07 -6.96
C VAL A 287 -12.50 -14.63 -5.51
N ASP A 288 -11.32 -14.80 -4.90
CA ASP A 288 -10.99 -14.26 -3.59
C ASP A 288 -9.90 -13.17 -3.71
N PRO A 289 -10.28 -11.89 -3.62
CA PRO A 289 -9.34 -10.78 -3.75
C PRO A 289 -8.28 -10.74 -2.65
N LEU A 290 -8.59 -11.25 -1.45
CA LEU A 290 -7.67 -11.20 -0.31
C LEU A 290 -6.69 -12.37 -0.30
N ALA A 291 -7.09 -13.51 -0.87
CA ALA A 291 -6.19 -14.63 -1.11
C ALA A 291 -5.36 -14.46 -2.39
N HIS A 292 -5.69 -13.47 -3.23
CA HIS A 292 -5.06 -13.27 -4.54
C HIS A 292 -5.19 -14.52 -5.43
N ALA A 293 -6.34 -15.19 -5.35
CA ALA A 293 -6.54 -16.50 -5.95
C ALA A 293 -7.99 -16.68 -6.42
N VAL A 294 -8.21 -17.76 -7.17
CA VAL A 294 -9.52 -18.28 -7.51
C VAL A 294 -9.63 -19.70 -6.96
N ASP A 295 -10.72 -19.97 -6.27
CA ASP A 295 -11.07 -21.28 -5.76
C ASP A 295 -12.20 -21.90 -6.58
N ALA A 296 -12.05 -23.17 -6.94
CA ALA A 296 -13.10 -23.97 -7.54
C ALA A 296 -13.75 -24.86 -6.47
N TYR A 297 -15.08 -24.88 -6.44
CA TYR A 297 -15.89 -25.71 -5.55
C TYR A 297 -16.82 -26.59 -6.37
N ASP A 298 -17.23 -27.73 -5.82
CA ASP A 298 -18.48 -28.35 -6.26
C ASP A 298 -19.70 -27.52 -5.79
N LEU A 299 -20.90 -27.86 -6.26
CA LEU A 299 -22.12 -27.14 -5.88
C LEU A 299 -22.63 -27.47 -4.46
N GLN A 300 -21.94 -28.38 -3.77
CA GLN A 300 -22.17 -28.76 -2.38
C GLN A 300 -21.23 -28.02 -1.41
N GLY A 301 -20.21 -27.33 -1.92
CA GLY A 301 -19.28 -26.48 -1.18
C GLY A 301 -17.95 -27.14 -0.84
N ALA A 302 -17.65 -28.34 -1.35
CA ALA A 302 -16.32 -28.90 -1.22
C ALA A 302 -15.36 -28.21 -2.18
N ARG A 303 -14.20 -27.77 -1.68
CA ARG A 303 -13.17 -27.12 -2.50
C ARG A 303 -12.43 -28.18 -3.30
N LEU A 304 -12.42 -28.01 -4.62
CA LEU A 304 -11.80 -28.91 -5.57
C LEU A 304 -10.33 -28.53 -5.80
N VAL A 305 -10.09 -27.26 -6.14
CA VAL A 305 -8.75 -26.75 -6.44
C VAL A 305 -8.68 -25.25 -6.24
N SER A 306 -7.46 -24.73 -6.15
CA SER A 306 -7.15 -23.31 -6.01
C SER A 306 -5.96 -22.98 -6.90
N PHE A 307 -6.02 -21.81 -7.54
CA PHE A 307 -4.98 -21.37 -8.45
C PHE A 307 -4.83 -19.85 -8.39
N GLY A 308 -3.66 -19.37 -8.81
CA GLY A 308 -3.22 -18.01 -8.56
C GLY A 308 -2.26 -17.90 -7.38
N GLY A 309 -2.14 -16.70 -6.85
CA GLY A 309 -1.30 -16.36 -5.71
C GLY A 309 -0.87 -14.90 -5.77
N PRO A 310 -0.44 -14.29 -4.66
CA PRO A 310 -0.06 -12.89 -4.65
C PRO A 310 1.19 -12.64 -5.51
N GLY A 311 1.15 -11.63 -6.37
CA GLY A 311 2.30 -11.17 -7.13
C GLY A 311 1.94 -10.53 -8.47
N VAL A 312 2.98 -10.30 -9.27
CA VAL A 312 2.91 -9.61 -10.58
C VAL A 312 3.38 -10.50 -11.74
N GLY A 313 3.86 -11.71 -11.43
CA GLY A 313 4.33 -12.66 -12.44
C GLY A 313 3.20 -13.42 -13.14
N PRO A 314 3.53 -14.22 -14.17
CA PRO A 314 2.57 -15.09 -14.83
C PRO A 314 1.85 -15.99 -13.82
N GLY A 315 0.52 -15.98 -13.88
CA GLY A 315 -0.33 -16.74 -12.96
C GLY A 315 -0.40 -16.20 -11.52
N GLN A 316 0.13 -15.01 -11.23
CA GLN A 316 0.00 -14.35 -9.94
C GLN A 316 -0.93 -13.14 -10.04
N PHE A 317 -1.77 -12.92 -9.04
CA PHE A 317 -2.76 -11.84 -9.01
C PHE A 317 -2.46 -10.76 -7.97
N GLN A 318 -2.96 -9.56 -8.22
CA GLN A 318 -3.04 -8.46 -7.27
C GLN A 318 -4.47 -7.91 -7.17
N TYR A 319 -5.19 -8.36 -6.12
CA TYR A 319 -6.60 -8.06 -5.87
C TYR A 319 -7.51 -8.40 -7.06
N PRO A 320 -7.56 -9.68 -7.48
CA PRO A 320 -8.44 -10.11 -8.55
C PRO A 320 -9.90 -9.83 -8.15
N ASN A 321 -10.77 -9.55 -9.12
CA ASN A 321 -12.10 -9.02 -8.80
C ASN A 321 -13.27 -9.84 -9.36
N ASP A 322 -13.22 -10.19 -10.63
CA ASP A 322 -14.31 -10.84 -11.36
C ASP A 322 -13.81 -11.95 -12.25
N ILE A 323 -14.73 -12.82 -12.65
CA ILE A 323 -14.45 -13.96 -13.53
C ILE A 323 -15.59 -14.15 -14.52
N ALA A 324 -15.24 -14.40 -15.78
CA ALA A 324 -16.16 -14.81 -16.83
C ALA A 324 -15.59 -15.98 -17.62
N LEU A 325 -16.48 -16.78 -18.23
CA LEU A 325 -16.11 -17.90 -19.07
C LEU A 325 -16.40 -17.59 -20.53
N ASP A 326 -15.51 -17.99 -21.43
CA ASP A 326 -15.85 -18.08 -22.85
C ASP A 326 -16.54 -19.43 -23.17
N LYS A 327 -17.02 -19.57 -24.42
CA LYS A 327 -17.66 -20.80 -24.91
C LYS A 327 -16.76 -22.05 -24.88
N ARG A 328 -15.45 -21.89 -24.69
CA ARG A 328 -14.44 -22.96 -24.63
C ARG A 328 -14.09 -23.31 -23.18
N GLY A 329 -14.70 -22.64 -22.19
CA GLY A 329 -14.42 -22.83 -20.78
C GLY A 329 -13.14 -22.13 -20.30
N ARG A 330 -12.56 -21.22 -21.08
CA ARG A 330 -11.44 -20.38 -20.62
C ARG A 330 -11.97 -19.33 -19.68
N MET A 331 -11.20 -19.09 -18.61
CA MET A 331 -11.52 -18.16 -17.53
C MET A 331 -10.83 -16.84 -17.78
N PHE A 332 -11.60 -15.76 -17.84
CA PHE A 332 -11.11 -14.38 -17.93
C PHE A 332 -11.28 -13.75 -16.56
N ILE A 333 -10.17 -13.41 -15.90
CA ILE A 333 -10.16 -12.94 -14.51
C ILE A 333 -9.57 -11.54 -14.46
N THR A 334 -10.32 -10.57 -13.94
CA THR A 334 -9.83 -9.21 -13.79
C THR A 334 -8.81 -9.14 -12.65
N ASP A 335 -7.63 -8.61 -12.95
CA ASP A 335 -6.50 -8.49 -12.04
C ASP A 335 -6.23 -7.00 -11.77
N ARG A 336 -6.97 -6.47 -10.80
CA ARG A 336 -7.25 -5.03 -10.66
C ARG A 336 -6.00 -4.16 -10.52
N GLU A 337 -5.07 -4.54 -9.64
CA GLU A 337 -3.90 -3.72 -9.36
C GLU A 337 -2.70 -4.07 -10.26
N ASN A 338 -2.74 -5.21 -10.97
CA ASN A 338 -1.80 -5.50 -12.05
C ASN A 338 -2.27 -4.96 -13.41
N HIS A 339 -3.38 -4.21 -13.45
CA HIS A 339 -3.84 -3.51 -14.64
C HIS A 339 -4.12 -4.42 -15.84
N GLN A 340 -4.63 -5.63 -15.61
CA GLN A 340 -4.80 -6.63 -16.66
C GLN A 340 -6.02 -7.53 -16.44
N VAL A 341 -6.38 -8.29 -17.47
CA VAL A 341 -7.25 -9.47 -17.37
C VAL A 341 -6.42 -10.70 -17.68
N GLN A 342 -6.30 -11.62 -16.74
CA GLN A 342 -5.60 -12.89 -16.98
C GLN A 342 -6.56 -13.92 -17.57
N VAL A 343 -6.07 -14.69 -18.54
CA VAL A 343 -6.79 -15.79 -19.16
C VAL A 343 -6.20 -17.12 -18.72
N TRP A 344 -7.04 -17.99 -18.20
CA TRP A 344 -6.69 -19.30 -17.67
C TRP A 344 -7.49 -20.39 -18.38
N GLY A 345 -6.93 -21.59 -18.45
CA GLY A 345 -7.59 -22.75 -19.03
C GLY A 345 -7.42 -23.96 -18.13
N TRP A 346 -8.42 -24.84 -18.09
CA TRP A 346 -8.19 -26.16 -17.54
C TRP A 346 -7.15 -26.91 -18.39
N PRO A 347 -6.24 -27.67 -17.78
CA PRO A 347 -5.30 -28.51 -18.51
C PRO A 347 -6.08 -29.36 -19.52
N SER A 348 -5.89 -29.06 -20.80
CA SER A 348 -6.41 -29.87 -21.91
C SER A 348 -5.24 -30.72 -22.39
N THR A 349 -5.48 -31.98 -22.77
CA THR A 349 -4.45 -32.88 -23.31
C THR A 349 -3.79 -32.37 -24.61
N VAL A 350 -4.24 -31.22 -25.14
CA VAL A 350 -3.70 -30.55 -26.32
C VAL A 350 -3.53 -29.06 -26.00
N VAL A 351 -2.30 -28.67 -25.68
CA VAL A 351 -1.90 -27.26 -25.50
C VAL A 351 -1.53 -26.68 -26.87
N PRO A 352 -2.25 -25.68 -27.42
CA PRO A 352 -1.73 -24.91 -28.54
C PRO A 352 -0.53 -24.08 -28.06
N PRO A 353 0.56 -23.99 -28.84
CA PRO A 353 1.79 -23.33 -28.40
C PRO A 353 1.56 -21.84 -28.16
N VAL A 354 1.78 -21.40 -26.92
CA VAL A 354 1.90 -19.98 -26.58
C VAL A 354 3.34 -19.56 -26.85
N THR A 355 3.55 -18.63 -27.78
CA THR A 355 4.85 -18.00 -28.00
C THR A 355 5.05 -16.89 -26.95
N PRO A 356 5.99 -17.04 -26.00
CA PRO A 356 6.29 -15.98 -25.05
C PRO A 356 6.91 -14.76 -25.77
N PRO A 357 6.72 -13.54 -25.25
CA PRO A 357 7.39 -12.36 -25.77
C PRO A 357 8.92 -12.54 -25.68
N GLU A 358 9.63 -12.21 -26.77
CA GLU A 358 11.06 -12.50 -26.98
C GLU A 358 12.02 -11.82 -25.99
N LYS A 359 11.55 -10.98 -25.07
CA LYS A 359 12.42 -10.28 -24.12
C LYS A 359 11.85 -10.28 -22.71
N PRO A 360 12.48 -10.98 -21.75
CA PRO A 360 12.20 -10.79 -20.34
C PRO A 360 12.57 -9.36 -19.96
N VAL A 361 11.65 -8.65 -19.31
CA VAL A 361 11.94 -7.37 -18.66
C VAL A 361 12.99 -7.64 -17.59
N GLN A 362 14.22 -7.22 -17.85
CA GLN A 362 15.29 -7.27 -16.87
C GLN A 362 14.95 -6.28 -15.75
N TRP A 363 14.68 -6.82 -14.56
CA TRP A 363 14.66 -6.04 -13.33
C TRP A 363 16.08 -5.54 -13.07
N GLY A 364 16.43 -4.40 -13.66
CA GLY A 364 17.62 -3.65 -13.28
C GLY A 364 17.47 -3.26 -11.82
N LEU A 365 18.28 -3.90 -10.96
CA LEU A 365 18.61 -3.54 -9.57
C LEU A 365 17.80 -2.38 -8.99
N CYS A 366 16.59 -2.65 -8.50
CA CYS A 366 15.85 -1.70 -7.68
C CYS A 366 16.52 -1.58 -6.31
N LEU A 367 17.56 -0.75 -6.20
CA LEU A 367 17.98 -0.22 -4.91
C LEU A 367 16.79 0.59 -4.36
N SER A 368 16.21 0.11 -3.25
CA SER A 368 14.96 0.66 -2.74
C SER A 368 15.08 2.17 -2.46
N PRO A 369 14.04 2.98 -2.70
CA PRO A 369 14.05 4.41 -2.38
C PRO A 369 14.27 4.69 -0.88
N LEU A 370 14.15 3.67 -0.01
CA LEU A 370 14.54 3.72 1.40
C LEU A 370 16.06 3.87 1.60
N LEU A 371 16.91 3.38 0.69
CA LEU A 371 18.36 3.62 0.75
C LEU A 371 18.72 5.09 0.44
N LEU A 372 17.87 5.81 -0.30
CA LEU A 372 18.06 7.24 -0.55
C LEU A 372 17.84 8.09 0.72
N LEU A 373 17.11 7.59 1.72
CA LEU A 373 16.98 8.25 3.02
C LEU A 373 18.27 8.20 3.86
N LEU A 374 19.25 7.38 3.47
CA LEU A 374 20.59 7.35 4.08
C LEU A 374 21.58 8.32 3.41
N LEU A 375 21.30 8.84 2.21
CA LEU A 375 22.16 9.82 1.53
C LEU A 375 22.45 11.08 2.39
N PRO A 376 21.48 11.67 3.11
CA PRO A 376 21.76 12.84 3.96
C PRO A 376 22.78 12.55 5.07
N LEU A 377 22.87 11.30 5.54
CA LEU A 377 23.85 10.88 6.56
C LEU A 377 25.27 10.80 5.98
N ALA A 378 25.42 10.49 4.69
CA ALA A 378 26.72 10.42 4.00
C ALA A 378 27.33 11.81 3.71
N PHE A 379 26.52 12.87 3.64
CA PHE A 379 26.96 14.24 3.34
C PHE A 379 27.01 15.18 4.56
N ARG A 380 26.73 14.70 5.77
CA ARG A 380 26.75 15.54 6.97
C ARG A 380 28.19 15.86 7.40
N LYS A 381 28.60 17.12 7.26
CA LYS A 381 29.91 17.60 7.75
C LYS A 381 29.99 17.48 9.28
N ARG A 382 31.12 17.00 9.79
CA ARG A 382 31.40 16.93 11.23
C ARG A 382 31.83 18.31 11.72
N LYS A 383 31.12 18.86 12.69
CA LYS A 383 31.49 20.12 13.34
C LYS A 383 32.62 19.89 14.34
N VAL A 384 33.61 20.77 14.35
CA VAL A 384 34.70 20.79 15.32
C VAL A 384 34.85 22.23 15.81
N VAL A 385 34.75 22.45 17.12
CA VAL A 385 35.06 23.74 17.73
C VAL A 385 36.57 23.91 17.71
N VAL A 386 37.08 25.05 17.27
CA VAL A 386 38.51 25.35 17.24
C VAL A 386 38.79 26.63 18.00
N THR A 387 39.99 26.76 18.55
CA THR A 387 40.48 27.99 19.19
C THR A 387 41.59 28.61 18.34
N GLU A 388 41.87 29.90 18.54
CA GLU A 388 42.86 30.66 17.76
C GLU A 388 44.28 30.04 17.85
N ASP A 389 44.73 29.68 19.05
CA ASP A 389 46.00 28.98 19.34
C ASP A 389 46.17 27.69 18.53
N PHE A 390 45.08 26.95 18.30
CA PHE A 390 45.08 25.74 17.49
C PHE A 390 45.29 26.05 16.01
N LEU A 391 44.65 27.10 15.49
CA LEU A 391 44.81 27.53 14.10
C LEU A 391 46.25 28.00 13.83
N GLU A 392 46.81 28.78 14.75
CA GLU A 392 48.20 29.23 14.70
C GLU A 392 49.18 28.04 14.71
N ALA A 393 48.97 27.08 15.60
CA ALA A 393 49.81 25.89 15.68
C ALA A 393 49.75 25.03 14.40
N VAL A 394 48.57 24.86 13.80
CA VAL A 394 48.44 24.13 12.51
C VAL A 394 49.14 24.88 11.37
N ALA A 395 49.10 26.20 11.38
CA ALA A 395 49.81 27.01 10.39
C ALA A 395 51.32 27.00 10.56
N ALA A 396 51.81 26.98 11.81
CA ALA A 396 53.23 26.83 12.11
C ALA A 396 53.79 25.48 11.61
N LEU A 397 52.94 24.44 11.58
CA LEU A 397 53.26 23.15 10.96
C LEU A 397 53.24 23.20 9.42
N GLY A 398 52.83 24.32 8.81
CA GLY A 398 52.69 24.47 7.36
C GLY A 398 51.55 23.65 6.75
N ARG A 399 50.59 23.20 7.58
CA ARG A 399 49.56 22.22 7.20
C ARG A 399 48.13 22.77 7.23
N MET A 400 47.95 23.98 6.71
CA MET A 400 46.63 24.60 6.58
C MET A 400 45.68 23.81 5.66
N ASP A 401 46.21 22.97 4.77
CA ASP A 401 45.47 22.00 3.96
C ASP A 401 44.67 21.00 4.81
N ALA A 402 45.18 20.61 5.98
CA ALA A 402 44.52 19.65 6.86
C ALA A 402 43.17 20.17 7.40
N LEU A 403 42.98 21.49 7.44
CA LEU A 403 41.77 22.18 7.88
C LEU A 403 40.67 22.26 6.79
N GLN A 404 41.03 22.12 5.51
CA GLN A 404 40.14 22.30 4.35
C GLN A 404 39.35 21.05 3.93
N GLN A 405 39.13 20.09 4.84
CA GLN A 405 38.48 18.83 4.48
C GLN A 405 36.99 18.99 4.14
N LYS A 406 36.55 18.38 3.03
CA LYS A 406 35.13 18.37 2.58
C LYS A 406 34.15 17.84 3.63
N ARG A 407 34.61 17.00 4.57
CA ARG A 407 33.80 16.38 5.63
C ARG A 407 33.86 17.10 6.98
N LEU A 408 34.64 18.18 7.10
CA LEU A 408 34.77 18.97 8.32
C LEU A 408 34.09 20.33 8.16
N ARG A 409 33.59 20.85 9.29
CA ARG A 409 33.13 22.23 9.42
C ARG A 409 33.73 22.79 10.71
N LEU A 410 34.71 23.65 10.58
CA LEU A 410 35.33 24.31 11.73
C LEU A 410 34.40 25.42 12.19
N ILE A 411 34.13 25.45 13.49
CA ILE A 411 33.24 26.44 14.08
C ILE A 411 33.95 27.17 15.21
N VAL A 412 33.63 28.44 15.34
CA VAL A 412 34.05 29.29 16.45
C VAL A 412 32.82 30.05 16.96
N PRO A 413 32.85 30.56 18.20
CA PRO A 413 31.87 31.54 18.67
C PRO A 413 31.68 32.68 17.66
N LYS A 414 30.44 33.13 17.47
CA LYS A 414 30.13 34.18 16.48
C LYS A 414 30.99 35.44 16.63
N ALA A 415 31.22 35.91 17.86
CA ALA A 415 32.07 37.08 18.11
C ALA A 415 33.54 36.84 17.73
N GLU A 416 34.03 35.61 17.88
CA GLU A 416 35.38 35.23 17.51
C GLU A 416 35.53 35.11 15.98
N TYR A 417 34.51 34.61 15.28
CA TYR A 417 34.46 34.61 13.82
C TYR A 417 34.57 36.03 13.26
N GLU A 418 33.81 36.99 13.82
CA GLU A 418 33.82 38.38 13.36
C GLU A 418 35.20 39.04 13.51
N ARG A 419 36.01 38.61 14.50
CA ARG A 419 37.41 39.06 14.66
C ARG A 419 38.37 38.37 13.70
N LEU A 420 38.20 37.06 13.50
CA LEU A 420 39.15 36.23 12.74
C LEU A 420 38.89 36.19 11.23
N ALA A 421 37.70 36.58 10.76
CA ALA A 421 37.29 36.38 9.37
C ALA A 421 38.26 36.96 8.33
N ASP A 422 38.83 38.14 8.61
CA ASP A 422 39.74 38.86 7.70
C ASP A 422 41.21 38.53 7.92
N VAL A 423 41.56 37.72 8.93
CA VAL A 423 42.93 37.32 9.24
C VAL A 423 43.43 36.35 8.16
N VAL A 424 44.62 36.62 7.63
CA VAL A 424 45.31 35.72 6.69
C VAL A 424 46.44 35.01 7.43
N LEU A 425 46.35 33.68 7.49
CA LEU A 425 47.24 32.86 8.29
C LEU A 425 47.70 31.65 7.46
N GLY A 426 49.02 31.47 7.34
CA GLY A 426 49.60 30.45 6.45
C GLY A 426 49.19 30.59 4.97
N GLY A 427 48.91 31.82 4.51
CA GLY A 427 48.47 32.10 3.13
C GLY A 427 46.98 31.84 2.86
N VAL A 428 46.19 31.49 3.89
CA VAL A 428 44.75 31.23 3.77
C VAL A 428 43.98 32.25 4.62
N ARG A 429 42.88 32.81 4.10
CA ARG A 429 41.98 33.66 4.87
C ARG A 429 41.13 32.80 5.81
N LEU A 430 41.14 33.08 7.11
CA LEU A 430 40.45 32.25 8.09
C LEU A 430 38.92 32.26 7.93
N GLY A 431 38.34 33.34 7.40
CA GLY A 431 36.91 33.40 7.04
C GLY A 431 36.48 32.33 6.02
N ASP A 432 37.40 31.81 5.21
CA ASP A 432 37.11 30.73 4.26
C ASP A 432 37.10 29.35 4.93
N LEU A 433 37.66 29.23 6.14
CA LEU A 433 37.78 27.99 6.92
C LEU A 433 36.74 27.90 8.05
N LEU A 434 36.46 29.03 8.69
CA LEU A 434 35.65 29.09 9.91
C LEU A 434 34.19 29.39 9.62
N ALA A 435 33.31 28.98 10.54
CA ALA A 435 31.93 29.40 10.56
C ALA A 435 31.55 29.87 11.97
N GLY A 436 31.01 31.08 12.08
CA GLY A 436 30.44 31.58 13.33
C GLY A 436 29.17 30.82 13.71
N GLU A 437 29.19 30.14 14.85
CA GLU A 437 28.04 29.37 15.34
C GLU A 437 27.39 30.12 16.53
N PRO A 438 26.04 30.24 16.56
CA PRO A 438 25.35 30.83 17.69
C PRO A 438 25.39 29.89 18.92
N HIS A 439 25.52 30.50 20.09
CA HIS A 439 25.49 29.81 21.38
C HIS A 439 24.12 29.96 22.06
N SER A 440 23.87 29.10 23.05
CA SER A 440 22.66 29.17 23.88
C SER A 440 22.96 30.01 25.12
N GLU A 441 22.32 31.18 25.25
CA GLU A 441 22.50 32.06 26.41
C GLU A 441 22.12 31.36 27.73
N SER A 442 21.11 30.46 27.70
CA SER A 442 20.76 29.67 28.88
C SER A 442 21.86 28.69 29.27
N ASP A 443 22.48 28.02 28.29
CA ASP A 443 23.52 27.03 28.56
C ASP A 443 24.79 27.72 29.07
N VAL A 444 25.09 28.90 28.53
CA VAL A 444 26.21 29.74 28.96
C VAL A 444 26.00 30.22 30.38
N ALA A 445 24.84 30.80 30.69
CA ALA A 445 24.50 31.23 32.05
C ALA A 445 24.59 30.07 33.05
N ASP A 446 24.05 28.91 32.68
CA ASP A 446 24.13 27.68 33.48
C ASP A 446 25.58 27.25 33.76
N LEU A 447 26.47 27.33 32.77
CA LEU A 447 27.87 26.95 32.92
C LEU A 447 28.65 27.95 33.78
N ILE A 448 28.40 29.25 33.61
CA ILE A 448 28.99 30.31 34.44
C ILE A 448 28.56 30.14 35.90
N GLU A 449 27.25 29.96 36.15
CA GLU A 449 26.71 29.80 37.50
C GLU A 449 27.26 28.54 38.19
N LYS A 450 27.30 27.42 37.46
CA LYS A 450 27.61 26.11 38.06
C LYS A 450 29.10 25.84 38.18
N ILE A 451 29.91 26.31 37.23
CA ILE A 451 31.35 26.02 37.17
C ILE A 451 32.18 27.23 37.64
N GLY A 452 31.65 28.46 37.53
CA GLY A 452 32.35 29.68 37.93
C GLY A 452 33.44 30.11 36.95
N ILE A 453 33.21 29.87 35.66
CA ILE A 453 34.11 30.21 34.55
C ILE A 453 33.71 31.54 33.91
N ASP A 454 34.65 32.16 33.20
CA ASP A 454 34.35 33.36 32.41
C ASP A 454 33.39 33.03 31.24
N ARG A 455 32.78 34.09 30.71
CA ARG A 455 31.73 33.96 29.70
C ARG A 455 32.25 33.38 28.39
N ASP A 456 33.48 33.69 27.99
CA ASP A 456 34.03 33.26 26.71
C ASP A 456 34.34 31.75 26.75
N THR A 457 34.93 31.28 27.86
CA THR A 457 35.09 29.85 28.14
C THR A 457 33.75 29.13 28.22
N ALA A 458 32.73 29.72 28.83
CA ALA A 458 31.39 29.13 28.91
C ALA A 458 30.71 28.99 27.53
N ILE A 459 30.90 29.97 26.64
CA ILE A 459 30.42 29.90 25.26
C ILE A 459 31.10 28.76 24.49
N LEU A 460 32.42 28.65 24.60
CA LEU A 460 33.17 27.56 23.98
C LEU A 460 32.69 26.20 24.50
N LEU A 461 32.56 26.03 25.82
CA LEU A 461 32.09 24.78 26.42
C LEU A 461 30.64 24.45 26.04
N SER A 462 29.76 25.45 25.89
CA SER A 462 28.39 25.23 25.37
C SER A 462 28.41 24.67 23.94
N LEU A 463 29.27 25.21 23.06
CA LEU A 463 29.42 24.70 21.70
C LEU A 463 30.04 23.29 21.68
N ILE A 464 31.00 23.03 22.58
CA ILE A 464 31.64 21.72 22.74
C ILE A 464 30.61 20.69 23.22
N GLN A 465 29.73 21.01 24.16
CA GLN A 465 28.67 20.09 24.63
C GLN A 465 27.71 19.68 23.50
N ARG A 466 27.51 20.53 22.48
CA ARG A 466 26.65 20.25 21.33
C ARG A 466 27.37 19.46 20.23
N THR A 467 28.66 19.68 20.05
CA THR A 467 29.44 19.13 18.91
C THR A 467 30.31 17.94 19.27
N GLY A 468 30.70 17.83 20.54
CA GLY A 468 31.53 16.76 21.10
C GLY A 468 32.98 16.77 20.61
N ARG A 469 33.47 17.85 19.99
CA ARG A 469 34.83 17.94 19.43
C ARG A 469 35.46 19.31 19.62
N LEU A 470 36.70 19.33 20.08
CA LEU A 470 37.50 20.54 20.29
C LEU A 470 38.91 20.38 19.69
N GLY A 471 39.37 21.35 18.91
CA GLY A 471 40.78 21.56 18.58
C GLY A 471 41.33 22.72 19.39
N THR A 472 42.30 22.47 20.28
CA THR A 472 42.91 23.50 21.14
C THR A 472 44.33 23.11 21.52
N GLN A 473 45.22 24.08 21.75
CA GLN A 473 46.53 23.86 22.39
C GLN A 473 46.51 24.19 23.89
N GLU A 474 45.45 24.83 24.36
CA GLU A 474 45.27 25.18 25.75
C GLU A 474 44.98 23.94 26.62
N THR A 475 45.90 23.65 27.55
CA THR A 475 45.85 22.42 28.37
C THR A 475 44.68 22.39 29.34
N ASP A 476 44.24 23.54 29.84
CA ASP A 476 43.16 23.63 30.83
C ASP A 476 41.80 23.49 30.15
N LEU A 477 41.59 24.15 29.00
CA LEU A 477 40.40 23.98 28.18
C LEU A 477 40.27 22.54 27.67
N ALA A 478 41.37 21.93 27.22
CA ALA A 478 41.42 20.53 26.82
C ALA A 478 41.00 19.58 27.96
N ARG A 479 41.40 19.86 29.20
CA ARG A 479 41.04 19.05 30.37
C ARG A 479 39.55 19.11 30.65
N VAL A 480 38.97 20.31 30.64
CA VAL A 480 37.53 20.53 30.89
C VAL A 480 36.69 19.92 29.77
N ALA A 481 37.11 20.07 28.52
CA ALA A 481 36.42 19.47 27.37
C ALA A 481 36.40 17.94 27.43
N ARG A 482 37.50 17.29 27.80
CA ARG A 482 37.54 15.82 28.02
C ARG A 482 36.61 15.39 29.14
N ALA A 483 36.55 16.16 30.23
CA ALA A 483 35.62 15.89 31.33
C ALA A 483 34.14 15.99 30.90
N LEU A 484 33.85 16.75 29.84
CA LEU A 484 32.53 16.85 29.22
C LEU A 484 32.27 15.77 28.14
N ASP A 485 33.13 14.77 28.02
CA ASP A 485 33.09 13.68 27.02
C ASP A 485 33.31 14.17 25.57
N ALA A 486 34.03 15.29 25.41
CA ALA A 486 34.43 15.77 24.10
C ALA A 486 35.76 15.16 23.64
N GLN A 487 35.84 14.85 22.36
CA GLN A 487 37.08 14.45 21.72
C GLN A 487 37.95 15.69 21.49
N VAL A 488 39.14 15.71 22.09
CA VAL A 488 40.08 16.85 22.00
C VAL A 488 41.25 16.51 21.09
N PHE A 489 41.62 17.44 20.23
CA PHE A 489 42.74 17.34 19.30
C PHE A 489 43.73 18.49 19.54
N ASP A 490 45.00 18.17 19.71
CA ASP A 490 46.09 19.13 19.48
C ASP A 490 46.44 19.15 17.97
N ALA A 491 47.21 20.16 17.52
CA ALA A 491 47.52 20.33 16.10
C ALA A 491 48.26 19.13 15.51
N GLU A 492 49.23 18.54 16.22
CA GLU A 492 49.99 17.38 15.73
C GLU A 492 49.10 16.14 15.60
N ALA A 493 48.29 15.84 16.60
CA ALA A 493 47.34 14.74 16.60
C ALA A 493 46.29 14.91 15.49
N PHE A 494 45.83 16.14 15.26
CA PHE A 494 44.89 16.47 14.21
C PHE A 494 45.48 16.24 12.81
N VAL A 495 46.71 16.73 12.57
CA VAL A 495 47.43 16.55 11.30
C VAL A 495 47.78 15.07 11.07
N ASN A 496 48.24 14.35 12.10
CA ASN A 496 48.58 12.94 12.01
C ASN A 496 47.36 12.05 11.70
N GLU A 497 46.20 12.33 12.32
CA GLU A 497 44.95 11.63 12.01
C GLU A 497 44.48 11.93 10.57
N HIS A 498 44.77 13.13 10.05
CA HIS A 498 44.50 13.47 8.65
C HIS A 498 45.40 12.69 7.68
N ASP A 499 46.71 12.67 7.89
CA ASP A 499 47.67 12.01 7.00
C ASP A 499 47.47 10.49 6.95
N ARG A 500 47.07 9.88 8.07
CA ARG A 500 46.69 8.44 8.12
C ARG A 500 45.45 8.14 7.28
N ARG A 501 44.51 9.07 7.17
CA ARG A 501 43.28 8.90 6.38
C ARG A 501 43.45 9.24 4.90
N ALA A 502 44.40 10.09 4.52
CA ALA A 502 44.74 10.35 3.13
C ALA A 502 45.42 9.15 2.44
N LYS A 503 46.07 8.26 3.23
CA LYS A 503 46.75 7.04 2.76
C LYS A 503 45.84 5.80 2.69
N ARG A 504 44.61 5.86 3.20
CA ARG A 504 43.60 4.79 3.16
C ARG A 504 42.51 5.15 2.16
#